data_AF-A0A956CJL0-F1
#
_entry.id   AF-A0A956CJL0-F1
#
_cell.length_a   1.000
_cell.length_b   1.000
_cell.length_c   1.000
_cell.angle_alpha   90.00
_cell.angle_beta   90.00
_cell.angle_gamma   90.00
#
_symmetry.space_group_name_H-M   'P 1'
#
loop_
_entity.id
_entity.type
_entity.pdbx_description
1 polymer ?
#
loop_
_entity_poly.entity_id
_entity_poly.type
_entity_poly.pdbx_seq_one_letter_code
_entity_poly.pdbx_strand_id
1 'polypeptide(L)'
;VFSFCMCPGGFIVPASTEPGGLVVNGMSLTRRSSFYANSGLVVAVEPEDVARAGFSGVLAGVELQRSLEAVAFEAGGGALKAPATRVSDFVAGRASSTVPESSYIPGLSAGDVGEVIDRVRLGAAARMREALRAFDRQLRGYVTEEAVLVGVESRTSAPVRVPRDPATLESPDMPGLYPAGEGAGYAGGIMSAAMDGVRIATRIAESVSSTAR
;
A
#
# COMPACT_ATOMS: atom_id res chain seq x y z
N VAL A 1 -2.89 -12.90 2.83
CA VAL A 1 -2.97 -12.08 1.61
C VAL A 1 -4.42 -11.73 1.40
N PHE A 2 -4.74 -10.49 1.05
CA PHE A 2 -6.12 -10.05 0.85
C PHE A 2 -6.17 -8.95 -0.22
N SER A 3 -7.37 -8.69 -0.75
CA SER A 3 -7.60 -7.54 -1.63
C SER A 3 -7.89 -6.29 -0.80
N PHE A 4 -7.30 -5.16 -1.19
CA PHE A 4 -7.40 -3.87 -0.53
C PHE A 4 -7.78 -2.79 -1.55
N CYS A 5 -8.51 -1.75 -1.09
CA CYS A 5 -8.93 -0.62 -1.91
C CYS A 5 -9.50 -1.02 -3.28
N MET A 6 -10.48 -1.94 -3.29
CA MET A 6 -11.09 -2.39 -4.54
C MET A 6 -11.84 -1.23 -5.22
N CYS A 7 -11.46 -0.96 -6.47
CA CYS A 7 -11.91 0.16 -7.29
C CYS A 7 -12.61 -0.38 -8.55
N PRO A 8 -13.96 -0.54 -8.53
CA PRO A 8 -14.72 -0.97 -9.70
C PRO A 8 -14.71 0.12 -10.77
N GLY A 9 -14.52 -0.27 -12.03
CA GLY A 9 -14.48 0.67 -13.15
C GLY A 9 -13.52 1.83 -12.89
N GLY A 10 -12.34 1.50 -12.37
CA GLY A 10 -11.35 2.43 -11.84
C GLY A 10 -10.07 2.51 -12.65
N PHE A 11 -9.08 3.15 -12.03
CA PHE A 11 -7.76 3.44 -12.57
C PHE A 11 -6.69 3.09 -11.55
N ILE A 12 -5.57 2.55 -12.02
CA ILE A 12 -4.34 2.48 -11.25
C ILE A 12 -3.64 3.83 -11.42
N VAL A 13 -3.26 4.46 -10.31
CA VAL A 13 -2.67 5.81 -10.31
C VAL A 13 -1.26 5.80 -9.73
N PRO A 14 -0.36 6.67 -10.24
CA PRO A 14 0.93 6.90 -9.59
C PRO A 14 0.71 7.60 -8.24
N ALA A 15 1.28 7.04 -7.18
CA ALA A 15 1.14 7.54 -5.81
C ALA A 15 2.51 7.83 -5.15
N SER A 16 3.58 7.89 -5.94
CA SER A 16 4.92 8.24 -5.46
C SER A 16 4.95 9.68 -4.92
N THR A 17 5.57 9.87 -3.75
CA THR A 17 5.80 11.20 -3.18
C THR A 17 7.29 11.50 -2.94
N GLU A 18 8.18 10.57 -3.29
CA GLU A 18 9.63 10.71 -3.15
C GLU A 18 10.31 10.46 -4.51
N PRO A 19 11.34 11.24 -4.89
CA PRO A 19 12.13 10.97 -6.08
C PRO A 19 12.78 9.59 -6.02
N GLY A 20 12.80 8.88 -7.16
CA GLY A 20 13.42 7.55 -7.24
C GLY A 20 12.60 6.42 -6.61
N GLY A 21 11.40 6.70 -6.10
CA GLY A 21 10.45 5.69 -5.63
C GLY A 21 9.26 5.51 -6.58
N LEU A 22 8.80 4.27 -6.73
CA LEU A 22 7.57 3.94 -7.47
C LEU A 22 6.53 3.36 -6.50
N VAL A 23 5.38 4.04 -6.41
CA VAL A 23 4.20 3.57 -5.67
C VAL A 23 2.99 3.66 -6.59
N VAL A 24 2.12 2.64 -6.53
CA VAL A 24 0.80 2.68 -7.16
C VAL A 24 -0.31 2.72 -6.10
N ASN A 25 -1.48 3.22 -6.49
CA ASN A 25 -2.73 3.10 -5.75
C ASN A 25 -3.92 2.92 -6.71
N GLY A 26 -5.11 2.69 -6.19
CA GLY A 26 -6.36 2.61 -6.92
C GLY A 26 -7.24 3.85 -6.73
N MET A 27 -7.97 4.25 -7.77
CA MET A 27 -9.09 5.18 -7.65
C MET A 27 -10.23 4.82 -8.61
N SER A 28 -11.43 5.30 -8.31
CA SER A 28 -12.54 5.31 -9.27
C SER A 28 -13.22 6.68 -9.30
N LEU A 29 -13.67 7.09 -10.49
CA LEU A 29 -14.63 8.20 -10.61
C LEU A 29 -16.01 7.76 -10.11
N THR A 30 -16.87 8.71 -9.76
CA THR A 30 -18.23 8.43 -9.27
C THR A 30 -19.02 7.48 -10.17
N ARG A 31 -18.86 7.60 -11.50
CA ARG A 31 -19.57 6.76 -12.47
C ARG A 31 -19.06 5.31 -12.54
N ARG A 32 -17.84 5.03 -12.06
CA ARG A 32 -17.21 3.69 -12.08
C ARG A 32 -17.33 2.99 -13.44
N SER A 33 -17.02 3.74 -14.50
CA SER A 33 -17.29 3.34 -15.88
C SER A 33 -16.02 3.11 -16.71
N SER A 34 -14.84 3.04 -16.08
CA SER A 34 -13.63 2.56 -16.76
C SER A 34 -13.81 1.09 -17.15
N PHE A 35 -13.11 0.67 -18.20
CA PHE A 35 -13.08 -0.73 -18.63
C PHE A 35 -12.48 -1.67 -17.57
N TYR A 36 -11.57 -1.14 -16.74
CA TYR A 36 -10.80 -1.92 -15.78
C TYR A 36 -11.41 -1.92 -14.38
N ALA A 37 -11.29 -3.06 -13.68
CA ALA A 37 -11.39 -3.12 -12.24
C ALA A 37 -9.99 -3.35 -11.66
N ASN A 38 -9.67 -2.70 -10.53
CA ASN A 38 -8.39 -2.88 -9.86
C ASN A 38 -8.57 -2.97 -8.34
N SER A 39 -7.58 -3.56 -7.67
CA SER A 39 -7.45 -3.61 -6.22
C SER A 39 -5.99 -3.88 -5.87
N GLY A 40 -5.51 -3.37 -4.75
CA GLY A 40 -4.24 -3.80 -4.19
C GLY A 40 -4.32 -5.27 -3.76
N LEU A 41 -3.37 -6.10 -4.17
CA LEU A 41 -3.19 -7.45 -3.63
C LEU A 41 -2.07 -7.40 -2.59
N VAL A 42 -2.44 -7.43 -1.31
CA VAL A 42 -1.51 -7.06 -0.23
C VAL A 42 -1.26 -8.22 0.72
N VAL A 43 -0.06 -8.22 1.29
CA VAL A 43 0.42 -9.19 2.27
C VAL A 43 0.63 -8.45 3.58
N ALA A 44 0.05 -8.94 4.67
CA ALA A 44 0.35 -8.41 5.99
C ALA A 44 1.81 -8.70 6.34
N VAL A 45 2.50 -7.65 6.81
CA VAL A 45 3.89 -7.65 7.23
C VAL A 45 3.92 -7.26 8.70
N GLU A 46 4.45 -8.16 9.53
CA GLU A 46 4.60 -7.91 10.97
C GLU A 46 6.01 -7.39 11.28
N PRO A 47 6.25 -6.75 12.45
CA PRO A 47 7.58 -6.27 12.83
C PRO A 47 8.68 -7.34 12.76
N GLU A 48 8.36 -8.62 13.01
CA GLU A 48 9.29 -9.73 12.90
C GLU A 48 9.70 -10.01 11.45
N ASP A 49 8.80 -9.78 10.50
CA ASP A 49 9.11 -9.91 9.06
C ASP A 49 10.03 -8.77 8.62
N VAL A 50 9.80 -7.55 9.11
CA VAL A 50 10.66 -6.38 8.86
C VAL A 50 12.06 -6.63 9.41
N ALA A 51 12.17 -7.15 10.63
CA ALA A 51 13.45 -7.52 11.25
C ALA A 51 14.15 -8.64 10.46
N ARG A 52 13.42 -9.68 10.04
CA ARG A 52 13.96 -10.78 9.22
C ARG A 52 14.45 -10.32 7.85
N ALA A 53 13.81 -9.30 7.27
CA ALA A 53 14.24 -8.65 6.04
C ALA A 53 15.53 -7.83 6.22
N GLY A 54 15.97 -7.59 7.46
CA GLY A 54 17.21 -6.91 7.81
C GLY A 54 17.04 -5.43 8.14
N PHE A 55 15.81 -4.96 8.34
CA PHE A 55 15.54 -3.58 8.73
C PHE A 55 15.38 -3.49 10.26
N SER A 56 15.87 -2.41 10.86
CA SER A 56 15.87 -2.23 12.32
C SER A 56 15.62 -0.79 12.73
N GLY A 57 15.24 -0.60 14.00
CA GLY A 57 14.88 0.70 14.56
C GLY A 57 13.40 1.07 14.38
N VAL A 58 13.01 2.20 14.98
CA VAL A 58 11.59 2.66 15.01
C VAL A 58 11.06 2.98 13.61
N LEU A 59 11.94 3.35 12.67
CA LEU A 59 11.59 3.66 11.29
C LEU A 59 11.82 2.49 10.32
N ALA A 60 12.06 1.27 10.82
CA ALA A 60 12.38 0.11 9.98
C ALA A 60 11.33 -0.15 8.88
N GLY A 61 10.04 0.04 9.18
CA GLY A 61 8.97 -0.11 8.19
C GLY A 61 9.01 0.97 7.10
N VAL A 62 9.41 2.20 7.43
CA VAL A 62 9.58 3.28 6.45
C VAL A 62 10.74 2.95 5.50
N GLU A 63 11.86 2.47 6.05
CA GLU A 63 13.03 2.10 5.25
C GLU A 63 12.78 0.88 4.37
N LEU A 64 11.98 -0.08 4.85
CA LEU A 64 11.48 -1.19 4.04
C LEU A 64 10.62 -0.69 2.87
N GLN A 65 9.66 0.22 3.12
CA GLN A 65 8.82 0.81 2.08
C GLN A 65 9.67 1.53 1.03
N ARG A 66 10.58 2.42 1.44
CA ARG A 66 11.50 3.13 0.54
C ARG A 66 12.35 2.18 -0.30
N SER A 67 12.88 1.12 0.32
CA SER A 67 13.69 0.12 -0.38
C SER A 67 12.88 -0.60 -1.46
N LEU A 68 11.65 -1.01 -1.14
CA LEU A 68 10.76 -1.65 -2.10
C LEU A 68 10.38 -0.71 -3.25
N GLU A 69 10.07 0.55 -2.92
CA GLU A 69 9.72 1.58 -3.89
C GLU A 69 10.87 1.91 -4.85
N ALA A 70 12.10 1.96 -4.34
CA ALA A 70 13.29 2.19 -5.15
C ALA A 70 13.57 1.03 -6.12
N VAL A 71 13.46 -0.21 -5.64
CA VAL A 71 13.60 -1.41 -6.48
C VAL A 71 12.53 -1.44 -7.58
N ALA A 72 11.29 -1.09 -7.24
CA ALA A 72 10.21 -1.04 -8.22
C ALA A 72 10.42 0.07 -9.26
N PHE A 73 10.94 1.23 -8.86
CA PHE A 73 11.29 2.31 -9.78
C PHE A 73 12.40 1.91 -10.77
N GLU A 74 13.44 1.24 -10.27
CA GLU A 74 14.52 0.71 -11.11
C GLU A 74 13.99 -0.33 -12.09
N ALA A 75 13.20 -1.30 -11.61
CA ALA A 75 12.61 -2.34 -12.44
C ALA A 75 11.62 -1.80 -13.49
N GLY A 76 11.00 -0.66 -13.20
CA GLY A 76 10.17 0.09 -14.15
C GLY A 76 10.97 0.77 -15.27
N GLY A 77 12.29 0.95 -15.12
CA GLY A 77 13.14 1.71 -16.04
C GLY A 77 13.09 3.22 -15.82
N GLY A 78 12.61 3.67 -14.65
CA GLY A 78 12.44 5.09 -14.32
C GLY A 78 11.23 5.75 -14.99
N ALA A 79 11.19 7.09 -14.95
CA ALA A 79 10.10 7.91 -15.49
C ALA A 79 8.68 7.51 -15.00
N LEU A 80 8.60 6.93 -13.79
CA LEU A 80 7.38 6.40 -13.18
C LEU A 80 6.70 5.29 -14.00
N LYS A 81 7.39 4.62 -14.93
CA LYS A 81 6.87 3.38 -15.51
C LYS A 81 6.83 2.30 -14.45
N ALA A 82 5.80 1.46 -14.46
CA ALA A 82 5.65 0.41 -13.47
C ALA A 82 6.10 -0.96 -14.01
N PRO A 83 6.88 -1.75 -13.24
CA PRO A 83 7.12 -3.14 -13.58
C PRO A 83 5.79 -3.88 -13.56
N ALA A 84 5.58 -4.77 -14.52
CA ALA A 84 4.31 -5.47 -14.68
C ALA A 84 4.51 -6.93 -15.10
N THR A 85 3.62 -7.80 -14.62
CA THR A 85 3.62 -9.22 -14.93
C THR A 85 2.20 -9.69 -15.12
N ARG A 86 1.93 -10.47 -16.17
CA ARG A 86 0.62 -11.13 -16.32
C ARG A 86 0.37 -12.02 -15.12
N VAL A 87 -0.87 -12.07 -14.64
CA VAL A 87 -1.21 -12.86 -13.45
C VAL A 87 -0.93 -14.35 -13.68
N SER A 88 -1.20 -14.87 -14.88
CA SER A 88 -0.86 -16.24 -15.27
C SER A 88 0.65 -16.54 -15.19
N ASP A 89 1.49 -15.62 -15.69
CA ASP A 89 2.95 -15.72 -15.64
C ASP A 89 3.46 -15.65 -14.19
N PHE A 90 2.95 -14.72 -13.39
CA PHE A 90 3.31 -14.55 -11.98
C PHE A 90 2.99 -15.81 -11.16
N VAL A 91 1.79 -16.38 -11.35
CA VAL A 91 1.37 -17.64 -10.70
C VAL A 91 2.23 -18.82 -11.13
N ALA A 92 2.72 -18.82 -12.38
CA ALA A 92 3.66 -19.83 -12.88
C ALA A 92 5.11 -19.59 -12.44
N GLY A 93 5.41 -18.47 -11.76
CA GLY A 93 6.75 -18.14 -11.28
C GLY A 93 7.73 -17.75 -12.39
N ARG A 94 7.23 -17.04 -13.42
CA ARG A 94 8.04 -16.60 -14.56
C ARG A 94 7.78 -15.13 -14.90
N ALA A 95 8.77 -14.49 -15.52
CA ALA A 95 8.66 -13.14 -16.06
C ALA A 95 7.74 -13.08 -17.29
N SER A 96 7.09 -11.94 -17.49
CA SER A 96 6.37 -11.63 -18.74
C SER A 96 7.28 -10.90 -19.73
N SER A 97 7.28 -11.31 -21.00
CA SER A 97 7.92 -10.56 -22.10
C SER A 97 7.01 -9.45 -22.66
N THR A 98 5.70 -9.61 -22.51
CA THR A 98 4.68 -8.62 -22.85
C THR A 98 3.56 -8.67 -21.80
N VAL A 99 2.86 -7.55 -21.63
CA VAL A 99 1.71 -7.42 -20.73
C VAL A 99 0.54 -6.76 -21.46
N PRO A 100 -0.72 -7.05 -21.08
CA PRO A 100 -1.88 -6.38 -21.66
C PRO A 100 -1.88 -4.88 -21.32
N GLU A 101 -2.75 -4.13 -22.01
CA GLU A 101 -3.00 -2.73 -21.67
C GLU A 101 -3.54 -2.60 -20.24
N SER A 102 -3.30 -1.43 -19.63
CA SER A 102 -3.86 -1.11 -18.33
C SER A 102 -4.28 0.35 -18.25
N SER A 103 -4.97 0.68 -17.16
CA SER A 103 -5.33 2.07 -16.82
C SER A 103 -4.15 2.91 -16.30
N TYR A 104 -2.98 2.31 -16.04
CA TYR A 104 -1.82 3.03 -15.52
C TYR A 104 -1.16 3.89 -16.61
N ILE A 105 -1.41 5.20 -16.53
CA ILE A 105 -1.06 6.18 -17.57
C ILE A 105 0.46 6.29 -17.85
N PRO A 106 1.36 6.32 -16.85
CA PRO A 106 2.80 6.46 -17.12
C PRO A 106 3.38 5.32 -17.98
N GLY A 107 2.69 4.17 -18.04
CA GLY A 107 3.07 3.03 -18.83
C GLY A 107 3.68 1.90 -18.02
N LEU A 108 3.79 0.73 -18.67
CA LEU A 108 4.23 -0.51 -18.06
C LEU A 108 5.55 -0.98 -18.68
N SER A 109 6.36 -1.65 -17.85
CA SER A 109 7.56 -2.37 -18.25
C SER A 109 7.36 -3.85 -17.92
N ALA A 110 7.23 -4.70 -18.95
CA ALA A 110 7.02 -6.12 -18.75
C ALA A 110 8.25 -6.76 -18.07
N GLY A 111 8.02 -7.59 -17.05
CA GLY A 111 9.08 -8.25 -16.28
C GLY A 111 8.52 -9.19 -15.23
N ASP A 112 9.23 -9.36 -14.12
CA ASP A 112 8.82 -10.19 -12.97
C ASP A 112 8.64 -9.32 -11.71
N VAL A 113 7.40 -8.95 -11.40
CA VAL A 113 7.02 -8.26 -10.17
C VAL A 113 7.31 -9.11 -8.93
N GLY A 114 7.30 -10.44 -9.06
CA GLY A 114 7.67 -11.36 -7.98
C GLY A 114 9.12 -11.20 -7.56
N GLU A 115 10.03 -11.05 -8.52
CA GLU A 115 11.44 -10.74 -8.23
C GLU A 115 11.57 -9.37 -7.55
N VAL A 116 10.85 -8.36 -8.04
CA VAL A 116 10.84 -7.00 -7.48
C VAL A 116 10.46 -6.99 -6.01
N ILE A 117 9.36 -7.64 -5.63
CA ILE A 117 8.88 -7.63 -4.24
C ILE A 117 9.72 -8.50 -3.30
N ASP A 118 10.38 -9.54 -3.81
CA ASP A 118 11.20 -10.43 -2.99
C ASP A 118 12.66 -9.93 -2.85
N ARG A 119 13.08 -8.92 -3.63
CA ARG A 119 14.40 -8.24 -3.43
C ARG A 119 14.56 -7.64 -2.04
N VAL A 120 13.47 -7.23 -1.39
CA VAL A 120 13.47 -6.77 0.01
C VAL A 120 13.30 -7.90 1.03
N ARG A 121 13.47 -9.16 0.62
CA ARG A 121 13.53 -10.36 1.48
C ARG A 121 12.27 -10.64 2.32
N LEU A 122 11.10 -10.20 1.84
CA LEU A 122 9.81 -10.47 2.51
C LEU A 122 9.23 -11.85 2.18
N GLY A 123 9.65 -12.49 1.08
CA GLY A 123 9.05 -13.74 0.61
C GLY A 123 7.56 -13.60 0.28
N ALA A 124 7.15 -12.41 -0.16
CA ALA A 124 5.76 -12.06 -0.41
C ALA A 124 5.23 -12.74 -1.68
N ALA A 125 6.08 -12.97 -2.70
CA ALA A 125 5.62 -13.51 -3.97
C ALA A 125 5.02 -14.91 -3.83
N ALA A 126 5.64 -15.79 -3.05
CA ALA A 126 5.12 -17.14 -2.81
C ALA A 126 3.71 -17.12 -2.19
N ARG A 127 3.50 -16.26 -1.19
CA ARG A 127 2.20 -16.08 -0.50
C ARG A 127 1.15 -15.51 -1.46
N MET A 128 1.54 -14.53 -2.29
CA MET A 128 0.66 -13.94 -3.29
C MET A 128 0.25 -14.94 -4.39
N ARG A 129 1.17 -15.78 -4.87
CA ARG A 129 0.87 -16.83 -5.86
C ARG A 129 -0.15 -17.83 -5.32
N GLU A 130 -0.01 -18.26 -4.07
CA GLU A 130 -0.98 -19.15 -3.42
C GLU A 130 -2.36 -18.49 -3.30
N ALA A 131 -2.39 -17.22 -2.89
CA ALA A 131 -3.63 -16.46 -2.76
C ALA A 131 -4.35 -16.27 -4.10
N LEU A 132 -3.62 -15.98 -5.18
CA LEU A 132 -4.19 -15.87 -6.54
C LEU A 132 -4.83 -17.18 -7.00
N ARG A 133 -4.17 -18.33 -6.75
CA ARG A 133 -4.77 -19.65 -7.02
C ARG A 133 -6.02 -19.90 -6.20
N ALA A 134 -6.06 -19.41 -4.95
CA ALA A 134 -7.24 -19.51 -4.10
C ALA A 134 -8.38 -18.63 -4.60
N PHE A 135 -8.10 -17.40 -5.01
CA PHE A 135 -9.08 -16.49 -5.60
C PHE A 135 -9.64 -17.02 -6.90
N ASP A 136 -8.84 -17.62 -7.78
CA ASP A 136 -9.35 -18.18 -9.04
C ASP A 136 -10.35 -19.33 -8.84
N ARG A 137 -10.19 -20.12 -7.77
CA ARG A 137 -11.18 -21.15 -7.39
C ARG A 137 -12.51 -20.54 -6.93
N GLN A 138 -12.49 -19.35 -6.35
CA GLN A 138 -13.68 -18.65 -5.84
C GLN A 138 -14.32 -17.74 -6.88
N LEU A 139 -13.49 -17.11 -7.72
CA LEU A 139 -13.83 -16.12 -8.71
C LEU A 139 -13.19 -16.56 -10.03
N ARG A 140 -13.96 -17.29 -10.84
CA ARG A 140 -13.45 -17.82 -12.11
C ARG A 140 -12.92 -16.70 -13.00
N GLY A 141 -11.68 -16.85 -13.47
CA GLY A 141 -11.04 -15.87 -14.36
C GLY A 141 -10.21 -14.82 -13.61
N TYR A 142 -10.01 -14.99 -12.29
CA TYR A 142 -9.09 -14.15 -11.53
C TYR A 142 -7.63 -14.39 -11.94
N VAL A 143 -7.30 -15.59 -12.42
CA VAL A 143 -6.01 -15.91 -13.05
C VAL A 143 -6.23 -16.10 -14.56
N THR A 144 -5.85 -15.09 -15.33
CA THR A 144 -5.94 -15.08 -16.80
C THR A 144 -4.75 -14.33 -17.41
N GLU A 145 -4.51 -14.53 -18.70
CA GLU A 145 -3.46 -13.80 -19.45
C GLU A 145 -3.83 -12.32 -19.70
N GLU A 146 -5.11 -11.98 -19.57
CA GLU A 146 -5.63 -10.60 -19.69
C GLU A 146 -5.46 -9.78 -18.40
N ALA A 147 -5.18 -10.45 -17.27
CA ALA A 147 -4.99 -9.80 -15.98
C ALA A 147 -3.52 -9.52 -15.74
N VAL A 148 -3.22 -8.37 -15.12
CA VAL A 148 -1.85 -7.88 -14.92
C VAL A 148 -1.65 -7.38 -13.50
N LEU A 149 -0.52 -7.74 -12.90
CA LEU A 149 0.01 -7.12 -11.68
C LEU A 149 0.88 -5.95 -12.08
N VAL A 150 0.71 -4.81 -11.41
CA VAL A 150 1.34 -3.53 -11.79
C VAL A 150 1.97 -2.89 -10.56
N GLY A 151 3.28 -2.62 -10.63
CA GLY A 151 4.01 -1.84 -9.62
C GLY A 151 3.97 -2.44 -8.21
N VAL A 152 4.12 -1.56 -7.21
CA VAL A 152 4.07 -1.92 -5.79
C VAL A 152 3.13 -0.98 -5.04
N GLU A 153 2.25 -1.57 -4.24
CA GLU A 153 1.32 -0.87 -3.34
C GLU A 153 1.90 -0.93 -1.91
N SER A 154 2.87 -0.07 -1.61
CA SER A 154 3.66 -0.13 -0.37
C SER A 154 3.04 0.60 0.82
N ARG A 155 2.08 1.51 0.58
CA ARG A 155 1.60 2.50 1.57
C ARG A 155 0.15 2.27 1.97
N THR A 156 -0.17 1.04 2.39
CA THR A 156 -1.54 0.63 2.76
C THR A 156 -1.99 1.17 4.12
N SER A 157 -1.04 1.41 5.02
CA SER A 157 -1.24 1.95 6.36
C SER A 157 0.09 2.52 6.87
N ALA A 158 0.06 3.30 7.95
CA ALA A 158 1.30 3.84 8.51
C ALA A 158 2.26 2.73 8.99
N PRO A 159 3.55 2.81 8.63
CA PRO A 159 4.59 1.88 9.08
C PRO A 159 5.08 2.19 10.51
N VAL A 160 4.53 3.22 11.15
CA VAL A 160 4.90 3.72 12.47
C VAL A 160 3.66 4.04 13.28
N ARG A 161 3.79 3.94 14.61
CA ARG A 161 2.79 4.38 15.57
C ARG A 161 3.41 5.49 16.41
N VAL A 162 2.85 6.69 16.34
CA VAL A 162 3.28 7.80 17.19
C VAL A 162 2.48 7.71 18.50
N PRO A 163 3.12 7.43 19.66
CA PRO A 163 2.37 7.18 20.89
C PRO A 163 1.57 8.40 21.34
N ARG A 164 0.35 8.15 21.80
CA ARG A 164 -0.48 9.11 22.53
C ARG A 164 -1.23 8.41 23.66
N ASP A 165 -1.48 9.13 24.75
CA ASP A 165 -2.26 8.65 25.88
C ASP A 165 -3.73 8.43 25.46
N PRO A 166 -4.37 7.30 25.84
CA PRO A 166 -5.70 6.96 25.35
C PRO A 166 -6.83 7.86 25.90
N ALA A 167 -6.60 8.53 27.04
CA ALA A 167 -7.59 9.39 27.68
C ALA A 167 -7.44 10.84 27.21
N THR A 168 -6.25 11.41 27.30
CA THR A 168 -5.95 12.80 26.94
C THR A 168 -5.71 12.98 25.44
N LEU A 169 -5.35 11.91 24.72
CA LEU A 169 -4.98 11.91 23.30
C LEU A 169 -3.70 12.69 22.98
N GLU A 170 -2.97 13.11 24.01
CA GLU A 170 -1.70 13.82 23.87
C GLU A 170 -0.52 12.87 23.79
N SER A 171 0.56 13.34 23.18
CA SER A 171 1.86 12.68 23.26
C SER A 171 2.31 12.59 24.72
N PRO A 172 2.78 11.43 25.20
CA PRO A 172 3.21 11.27 26.59
C PRO A 172 4.42 12.15 26.94
N ASP A 173 5.27 12.47 25.95
CA ASP A 173 6.53 13.19 26.15
C ASP A 173 6.44 14.67 25.73
N MET A 174 5.33 15.09 25.12
CA MET A 174 5.15 16.45 24.60
C MET A 174 3.71 16.93 24.82
N PRO A 175 3.42 17.56 25.98
CA PRO A 175 2.12 18.15 26.25
C PRO A 175 1.70 19.14 25.16
N GLY A 176 0.42 19.09 24.78
CA GLY A 176 -0.14 19.89 23.68
C GLY A 176 0.12 19.37 22.27
N LEU A 177 0.89 18.27 22.10
CA LEU A 177 1.01 17.56 20.83
C LEU A 177 -0.03 16.43 20.75
N TYR A 178 -0.83 16.39 19.70
CA TYR A 178 -1.88 15.36 19.50
C TYR A 178 -1.64 14.55 18.22
N PRO A 179 -0.98 13.38 18.31
CA PRO A 179 -0.85 12.47 17.17
C PRO A 179 -2.22 12.02 16.66
N ALA A 180 -2.48 12.17 15.36
CA ALA A 180 -3.81 12.01 14.77
C ALA A 180 -3.82 11.23 13.47
N GLY A 181 -4.94 10.56 13.20
CA GLY A 181 -5.25 9.96 11.91
C GLY A 181 -4.32 8.81 11.52
N GLU A 182 -4.25 8.55 10.21
CA GLU A 182 -3.50 7.42 9.67
C GLU A 182 -2.00 7.60 9.84
N GLY A 183 -1.46 8.80 9.61
CA GLY A 183 -0.02 9.07 9.75
C GLY A 183 0.53 8.80 11.15
N ALA A 184 -0.29 8.98 12.19
CA ALA A 184 0.08 8.60 13.57
C ALA A 184 -0.20 7.12 13.90
N GLY A 185 -0.87 6.39 13.01
CA GLY A 185 -1.23 4.99 13.16
C GLY A 185 -2.54 4.75 13.91
N TYR A 186 -3.45 5.72 13.99
CA TYR A 186 -4.75 5.60 14.71
C TYR A 186 -5.98 5.51 13.80
N ALA A 187 -5.78 5.51 12.48
CA ALA A 187 -6.81 5.33 11.48
C ALA A 187 -6.27 4.55 10.28
N GLY A 188 -7.16 4.12 9.39
CA GLY A 188 -6.81 3.33 8.19
C GLY A 188 -7.73 3.62 7.00
N GLY A 189 -8.24 4.85 6.91
CA GLY A 189 -9.12 5.29 5.84
C GLY A 189 -9.84 6.60 6.18
N ILE A 190 -10.51 7.18 5.17
CA ILE A 190 -11.12 8.52 5.25
C ILE A 190 -12.03 8.67 6.47
N MET A 191 -12.97 7.73 6.67
CA MET A 191 -13.94 7.82 7.76
C MET A 191 -13.30 7.68 9.14
N SER A 192 -12.39 6.72 9.31
CA SER A 192 -11.73 6.52 10.61
C SER A 192 -10.80 7.69 10.94
N ALA A 193 -10.11 8.27 9.94
CA ALA A 193 -9.26 9.43 10.13
C ALA A 193 -10.09 10.67 10.50
N ALA A 194 -11.24 10.87 9.85
CA ALA A 194 -12.16 11.97 10.20
C ALA A 194 -12.72 11.81 11.62
N MET A 195 -13.14 10.60 12.00
CA MET A 195 -13.62 10.32 13.36
C MET A 195 -12.53 10.54 14.42
N ASP A 196 -11.29 10.14 14.13
CA ASP A 196 -10.15 10.40 15.02
C ASP A 196 -9.90 11.91 15.18
N GLY A 197 -9.97 12.66 14.07
CA GLY A 197 -9.87 14.12 14.07
C GLY A 197 -10.94 14.80 14.92
N VAL A 198 -12.20 14.37 14.79
CA VAL A 198 -13.31 14.88 15.65
C VAL A 198 -13.02 14.60 17.11
N ARG A 199 -12.59 13.38 17.45
CA ARG A 199 -12.30 12.98 18.83
C ARG A 199 -11.20 13.86 19.45
N ILE A 200 -10.13 14.13 18.71
CA ILE A 200 -9.04 15.01 19.15
C ILE A 200 -9.52 16.44 19.32
N ALA A 201 -10.26 16.98 18.34
CA ALA A 201 -10.77 18.34 18.41
C ALA A 201 -11.68 18.57 19.63
N THR A 202 -12.55 17.61 19.94
CA THR A 202 -13.38 17.66 21.15
C THR A 202 -12.54 17.66 22.42
N ARG A 203 -11.50 16.82 22.48
CA ARG A 203 -10.61 16.75 23.66
C ARG A 203 -9.81 18.02 23.89
N ILE A 204 -9.33 18.64 22.82
CA ILE A 204 -8.67 19.95 22.87
C ILE A 204 -9.63 21.02 23.39
N ALA A 205 -10.87 21.06 22.88
CA ALA A 205 -11.88 22.04 23.31
C ALA A 205 -12.23 21.89 24.80
N GLU A 206 -12.34 20.65 25.31
CA GLU A 206 -12.56 20.36 26.73
C GLU A 206 -11.39 20.84 27.59
N SER A 207 -10.15 20.55 27.18
CA SER A 207 -8.93 20.96 27.89
C SER A 207 -8.81 22.49 28.01
N VAL A 208 -8.98 23.21 26.89
CA VAL A 208 -8.93 24.68 26.87
C VAL A 208 -10.03 25.30 27.72
N SER A 209 -11.25 24.76 27.66
CA SER A 209 -12.39 25.27 28.45
C SER A 209 -12.20 25.06 29.96
N SER A 210 -11.53 23.97 30.36
CA SER A 210 -11.21 23.68 31.76
C SER A 210 -10.11 24.59 32.32
N THR A 211 -9.18 25.03 31.47
CA THR A 211 -8.06 25.90 31.86
C THR A 211 -8.49 27.38 31.99
N ALA A 212 -9.61 27.76 31.37
CA ALA A 212 -10.16 29.11 31.41
C ALA A 212 -11.07 29.40 32.63
N ARG A 213 -11.31 28.40 33.50
CA ARG A 213 -12.07 28.54 34.75
C ARG A 213 -11.12 28.48 35.94
#